data_AF-A0A1Z4UZ21-F1
#
_entry.id   AF-A0A1Z4UZ21-F1
#
_cell.length_a   1.000
_cell.length_b   1.000
_cell.length_c   1.000
_cell.angle_alpha   90.00
_cell.angle_beta   90.00
_cell.angle_gamma   90.00
#
_symmetry.space_group_name_H-M   'P 1'
#
loop_
_entity.id
_entity.type
_entity.pdbx_description
1 polymer ?
#
loop_
_entity_poly.entity_id
_entity_poly.type
_entity_poly.pdbx_seq_one_letter_code
_entity_poly.pdbx_strand_id
1 'polypeptide(L)' 'MIYLAFAMLSQHWLSFLILGLFIAMIFVPNMRRKDQSLSRYPEFAEYKENSGLFFPKLFNSRISQKREPTA' A
#
# COMPACT_ATOMS: atom_id res chain seq x y z
N MET A 1 -4.94 0.73 -9.47
CA MET A 1 -5.71 1.56 -10.42
C MET A 1 -6.33 0.75 -11.56
N ILE A 2 -5.68 -0.32 -12.04
CA ILE A 2 -6.25 -1.18 -13.10
C ILE A 2 -7.63 -1.77 -12.76
N TYR A 3 -7.85 -2.28 -11.54
CA TYR A 3 -9.13 -2.89 -11.15
C TYR A 3 -10.28 -1.89 -11.14
N LEU A 4 -10.00 -0.64 -10.78
CA LEU A 4 -10.96 0.46 -10.86
C LEU A 4 -11.28 0.80 -12.32
N ALA A 5 -10.29 0.79 -13.22
CA ALA A 5 -10.52 1.01 -14.65
C ALA A 5 -11.46 -0.04 -15.25
N PHE A 6 -11.34 -1.32 -14.85
CA PHE A 6 -12.28 -2.36 -15.26
C PHE A 6 -13.68 -2.15 -14.67
N ALA A 7 -13.79 -1.71 -13.41
CA ALA A 7 -15.08 -1.36 -12.83
C ALA A 7 -15.74 -0.16 -13.56
N MET A 8 -14.95 0.85 -13.96
CA MET A 8 -15.43 1.97 -14.76
C MET A 8 -15.85 1.54 -16.16
N LEU A 9 -15.11 0.65 -16.81
CA LEU A 9 -15.47 0.14 -18.15
C LEU A 9 -16.83 -0.57 -18.15
N SER A 10 -17.18 -1.23 -17.05
CA SER A 10 -18.48 -1.89 -16.89
C SER A 10 -19.66 -0.91 -16.81
N GLN A 11 -19.44 0.38 -16.54
CA GLN A 11 -20.49 1.40 -16.39
C GLN A 11 -21.64 1.00 -15.43
N HIS A 12 -21.36 0.10 -14.48
CA HIS A 12 -22.36 -0.46 -13.58
C HIS A 12 -21.91 -0.28 -12.12
N TRP A 13 -22.81 0.24 -11.29
CA TRP A 13 -22.52 0.54 -9.89
C TRP A 13 -22.14 -0.73 -9.08
N LEU A 14 -22.76 -1.87 -9.41
CA LEU A 14 -22.47 -3.17 -8.76
C LEU A 14 -21.00 -3.58 -8.88
N SER A 15 -20.33 -3.27 -10.00
CA SER A 15 -18.92 -3.58 -10.22
C SER A 15 -18.02 -2.87 -9.20
N PHE A 16 -18.39 -1.66 -8.79
CA PHE A 16 -17.69 -0.93 -7.72
C PHE A 16 -17.94 -1.55 -6.34
N LEU A 17 -19.16 -2.01 -6.06
CA LEU A 17 -19.48 -2.67 -4.80
C LEU A 17 -18.68 -3.98 -4.64
N ILE A 18 -18.64 -4.80 -5.67
CA ILE A 18 -17.85 -6.05 -5.70
C ILE A 18 -16.36 -5.73 -5.53
N LEU A 19 -15.85 -4.72 -6.23
CA LEU A 19 -14.45 -4.29 -6.09
C LEU A 19 -14.14 -3.82 -4.66
N GLY A 20 -15.03 -3.04 -4.04
CA GLY A 20 -14.88 -2.59 -2.64
C GLY A 20 -14.83 -3.77 -1.67
N LEU A 21 -15.74 -4.73 -1.82
CA LEU A 21 -15.75 -5.97 -1.03
C LEU A 21 -14.48 -6.79 -1.23
N PHE A 22 -14.02 -6.95 -2.47
CA PHE A 22 -12.77 -7.65 -2.78
C PHE A 22 -11.57 -6.96 -2.13
N ILE A 23 -11.50 -5.62 -2.18
CA ILE A 23 -10.44 -4.86 -1.52
C ILE A 23 -10.45 -5.12 -0.02
N ALA A 24 -11.62 -5.03 0.62
CA ALA A 24 -11.76 -5.20 2.07
C ALA A 24 -11.47 -6.64 2.54
N MET A 25 -11.99 -7.65 1.83
CA MET A 25 -11.90 -9.05 2.26
C MET A 25 -10.61 -9.75 1.85
N ILE A 26 -9.98 -9.33 0.75
CA ILE A 26 -8.80 -10.02 0.21
C ILE A 26 -7.57 -9.13 0.30
N PHE A 27 -7.64 -7.92 -0.22
CA PHE A 27 -6.46 -7.05 -0.34
C PHE A 27 -5.96 -6.57 1.03
N VAL A 28 -6.85 -6.03 1.87
CA VAL A 28 -6.50 -5.55 3.22
C VAL A 28 -5.86 -6.64 4.09
N PRO A 29 -6.46 -7.84 4.29
CA PRO A 29 -5.84 -8.86 5.12
C PRO A 29 -4.54 -9.40 4.53
N ASN A 30 -4.44 -9.54 3.20
CA ASN A 30 -3.19 -9.97 2.57
C ASN A 30 -2.07 -8.94 2.73
N MET A 31 -2.38 -7.64 2.67
CA MET A 31 -1.41 -6.58 2.96
C MET A 31 -0.92 -6.62 4.40
N ARG A 32 -1.82 -6.84 5.37
CA ARG A 32 -1.43 -6.99 6.79
C ARG A 32 -0.53 -8.21 7.01
N ARG A 33 -0.84 -9.34 6.36
CA ARG A 33 0.00 -10.55 6.42
C ARG A 33 1.38 -10.31 5.79
N LYS A 34 1.43 -9.56 4.68
CA LYS A 34 2.68 -9.16 4.04
C LYS A 34 3.54 -8.29 4.97
N ASP A 35 2.94 -7.30 5.63
CA ASP A 35 3.63 -6.46 6.61
C ASP A 35 4.16 -7.27 7.80
N GLN A 36 3.38 -8.23 8.29
CA GLN A 36 3.83 -9.13 9.37
C GLN A 36 4.99 -10.03 8.93
N SER A 37 5.02 -10.45 7.66
CA SER A 37 6.16 -11.19 7.12
C SER A 37 7.41 -10.29 7.04
N LEU A 38 7.25 -9.04 6.62
CA LEU A 38 8.34 -8.06 6.48
C LEU A 38 8.87 -7.55 7.84
N SER A 39 8.09 -7.63 8.91
CA SER A 39 8.55 -7.22 10.25
C SER A 39 9.68 -8.07 10.84
N ARG A 40 10.11 -9.11 10.13
CA ARG A 40 11.29 -9.91 10.46
C ARG A 40 12.60 -9.17 10.17
N TYR A 41 12.56 -8.15 9.31
CA TYR A 41 13.75 -7.38 8.95
C TYR A 41 13.91 -6.19 9.88
N PRO A 42 15.11 -5.93 10.42
CA PRO A 42 15.35 -4.80 11.33
C PRO A 42 15.10 -3.44 10.67
N GLU A 43 15.34 -3.32 9.36
CA GLU A 43 15.07 -2.08 8.59
C GLU A 43 13.57 -1.86 8.29
N PHE A 44 12.70 -2.83 8.63
CA PHE A 44 11.27 -2.70 8.40
C PHE A 44 10.62 -1.60 9.24
N ALA A 45 11.16 -1.31 10.43
CA ALA A 45 10.63 -0.24 11.28
C ALA A 45 10.72 1.12 10.57
N GLU A 46 11.90 1.46 10.04
CA GLU A 46 12.12 2.68 9.25
C GLU A 46 11.29 2.69 7.96
N TYR A 47 11.20 1.54 7.27
CA TYR A 47 10.36 1.41 6.07
C TYR A 47 8.86 1.64 6.38
N LYS A 48 8.34 1.08 7.47
CA LYS A 48 6.92 1.19 7.87
C LYS A 48 6.54 2.60 8.32
N GLU A 49 7.49 3.32 8.91
CA GLU A 49 7.29 4.73 9.26
C GLU A 49 7.17 5.62 8.02
N ASN A 50 7.82 5.24 6.91
CA ASN A 50 7.79 5.99 5.66
C ASN A 50 6.76 5.50 4.64
N SER A 51 6.29 4.26 4.75
CA SER A 51 5.28 3.66 3.87
C SER A 51 3.87 3.71 4.46
N GLY A 52 2.87 3.76 3.59
CA GLY A 52 1.46 3.62 3.96
C GLY A 52 0.88 2.33 3.38
N LEU A 53 -0.21 1.84 3.97
CA LEU A 53 -0.74 0.50 3.67
C LEU A 53 -1.25 0.37 2.21
N PHE A 54 -1.97 1.39 1.71
CA PHE A 54 -2.57 1.37 0.37
C PHE A 54 -2.18 2.62 -0.47
N PHE A 55 -1.97 3.74 0.20
CA PHE A 55 -1.49 4.98 -0.40
C PHE A 55 -0.23 5.45 0.35
N PRO A 56 0.72 6.10 -0.34
CA PRO A 56 1.88 6.69 0.32
C PRO A 56 1.43 7.76 1.32
N LYS A 57 2.21 7.95 2.39
CA LYS A 57 2.02 9.08 3.32
C LYS A 57 2.38 10.37 2.57
N LEU A 58 1.37 11.07 2.05
CA LEU A 58 1.55 12.27 1.23
C LEU A 58 2.20 13.45 1.98
N PHE A 59 2.27 13.39 3.31
CA PHE A 59 2.85 14.41 4.19
C PHE A 59 4.11 13.94 4.94
N ASN A 60 4.79 12.86 4.51
CA ASN A 60 6.04 12.43 5.15
C ASN A 60 7.22 13.32 4.69
N SER A 61 7.41 14.45 5.38
CA SER A 61 8.57 15.34 5.24
C SER A 61 9.81 14.73 5.91
N ARG A 62 10.34 13.64 5.36
CA ARG A 62 11.68 13.09 5.72
C ARG A 62 12.34 12.46 4.49
N ILE A 63 12.57 13.28 3.45
CA ILE A 63 13.71 13.05 2.56
C ILE A 63 14.93 13.52 3.35
N SER A 64 15.34 12.77 4.38
CA SER A 64 16.51 13.15 5.17
C SER A 64 17.30 11.89 5.50
N GLN A 65 18.47 11.83 4.87
CA GLN A 65 19.68 11.34 5.51
C GLN A 65 19.97 9.82 5.48
N LYS A 66 19.92 9.20 4.30
CA LYS A 66 20.83 8.06 4.00
C LYS A 66 21.35 8.10 2.57
N ARG A 67 21.81 9.27 2.15
CA ARG A 67 22.87 9.41 1.16
C ARG A 67 23.91 10.32 1.78
N GLU A 68 24.84 9.74 2.53
CA GLU A 68 26.16 10.34 2.62
C GLU A 68 27.16 9.45 1.91
N PRO A 69 28.17 10.09 1.28
CA PRO A 69 28.97 9.54 0.21
C PRO A 69 30.11 8.74 0.82
N THR A 70 30.42 7.58 0.24
CA THR A 70 31.67 6.91 0.58
C THR A 70 32.52 6.80 -0.68
N ALA A 71 33.55 7.65 -0.66
CA ALA A 71 34.73 7.74 -1.51
C ALA A 71 34.57 8.36 -2.91
#